data_AF-A0A6J7PQE1-F1
#
_entry.id   AF-A0A6J7PQE1-F1
#
_cell.length_a   1.000
_cell.length_b   1.000
_cell.length_c   1.000
_cell.angle_alpha   90.00
_cell.angle_beta   90.00
_cell.angle_gamma   90.00
#
_symmetry.space_group_name_H-M   'P 1'
#
loop_
_entity.id
_entity.type
_entity.pdbx_description
1 polymer ?
#
loop_
_entity_poly.entity_id
_entity_poly.type
_entity_poly.pdbx_seq_one_letter_code
_entity_poly.pdbx_strand_id
1 'polypeptide(L)'
;MAKIGDGISQSVASLTSAGLELSGRAIMTTDSVPKIETVEVKGTQTSGIAKGAGMLAPAMATMLSVVMTDAIIDAGSAQELLRIAVDRTFNRIDSDGCTSTNDTVLLMASGQSGVKLSESEFAAVLTKVCQSLSSQLIADAEGHSKLVSIQTINAASESDAVAIGRACARNNLLKCAIFGGDPNWGRILAAAGSAEAQYDPSNVDVTLNGIKVAIASAPGEDRTLVDFSAKEVSIIIDLHAGPHEATILTNDLTHDYVHENSAYAT
;
A
#
# COMPACT_ATOMS: atom_id res chain seq x y z
N MET A 1 -29.40 18.49 -4.91
CA MET A 1 -30.20 17.61 -4.02
C MET A 1 -31.25 16.79 -4.76
N ALA A 2 -32.12 17.34 -5.62
CA ALA A 2 -33.13 16.54 -6.36
C ALA A 2 -32.52 15.35 -7.12
N LYS A 3 -31.48 15.58 -7.92
CA LYS A 3 -30.72 14.51 -8.62
C LYS A 3 -30.20 13.42 -7.68
N ILE A 4 -29.78 13.79 -6.47
CA ILE A 4 -29.27 12.84 -5.47
C ILE A 4 -30.43 12.00 -4.92
N GLY A 5 -31.56 12.64 -4.60
CA GLY A 5 -32.77 11.94 -4.12
C GLY A 5 -33.33 10.94 -5.13
N ASP A 6 -33.39 11.35 -6.40
CA ASP A 6 -33.82 10.47 -7.50
C ASP A 6 -32.85 9.30 -7.68
N GLY A 7 -31.54 9.59 -7.65
CA GLY A 7 -30.49 8.58 -7.72
C GLY A 7 -30.61 7.54 -6.61
N ILE A 8 -30.81 7.96 -5.35
CA ILE A 8 -31.00 7.06 -4.21
C ILE A 8 -32.18 6.11 -4.45
N SER A 9 -33.32 6.65 -4.91
CA SER A 9 -34.52 5.86 -5.16
C SER A 9 -34.30 4.83 -6.27
N GLN A 10 -33.56 5.20 -7.33
CA GLN A 10 -33.17 4.27 -8.39
C GLN A 10 -32.21 3.19 -7.90
N SER A 11 -31.19 3.56 -7.11
CA SER A 11 -30.21 2.60 -6.56
C SER A 11 -30.85 1.52 -5.69
N VAL A 12 -31.84 1.90 -4.87
CA VAL A 12 -32.60 0.94 -4.05
C VAL A 12 -33.36 -0.05 -4.92
N ALA A 13 -33.99 0.41 -6.00
CA ALA A 13 -34.72 -0.46 -6.91
C ALA A 13 -33.80 -1.43 -7.69
N SER A 14 -32.51 -1.11 -7.83
CA SER A 14 -31.51 -1.90 -8.55
C SER A 14 -30.62 -2.78 -7.67
N LEU A 15 -30.94 -2.93 -6.38
CA LEU A 15 -30.12 -3.74 -5.46
C LEU A 15 -30.00 -5.19 -5.96
N THR A 16 -28.78 -5.69 -5.98
CA THR A 16 -28.44 -7.06 -6.42
C THR A 16 -27.21 -7.56 -5.68
N SER A 17 -27.11 -8.87 -5.48
CA SER A 17 -25.93 -9.52 -4.90
C SER A 17 -24.71 -9.50 -5.84
N ALA A 18 -24.91 -9.19 -7.12
CA ALA A 18 -23.84 -9.06 -8.12
C ALA A 18 -23.35 -7.61 -8.32
N GLY A 19 -23.61 -6.72 -7.36
CA GLY A 19 -23.38 -5.27 -7.49
C GLY A 19 -21.95 -4.79 -7.22
N LEU A 20 -21.03 -5.69 -6.82
CA LEU A 20 -19.68 -5.30 -6.37
C LEU A 20 -18.87 -4.60 -7.46
N GLU A 21 -18.84 -5.15 -8.67
CA GLU A 21 -18.15 -4.57 -9.83
C GLU A 21 -18.69 -3.18 -10.18
N LEU A 22 -20.03 -3.03 -10.19
CA LEU A 22 -20.67 -1.75 -10.45
C LEU A 22 -20.34 -0.71 -9.37
N SER A 23 -20.31 -1.14 -8.10
CA SER A 23 -19.98 -0.27 -6.98
C SER A 23 -18.53 0.18 -7.03
N GLY A 24 -17.60 -0.75 -7.32
CA GLY A 24 -16.17 -0.44 -7.49
C GLY A 24 -15.94 0.56 -8.63
N ARG A 25 -16.64 0.42 -9.75
CA ARG A 25 -16.58 1.38 -10.86
C ARG A 25 -17.18 2.73 -10.53
N ALA A 26 -18.29 2.76 -9.78
CA ALA A 26 -19.00 4.00 -9.47
C ALA A 26 -18.23 4.93 -8.52
N ILE A 27 -17.30 4.41 -7.72
CA ILE A 27 -16.48 5.20 -6.79
C ILE A 27 -15.17 5.73 -7.40
N MET A 28 -14.82 5.30 -8.62
CA MET A 28 -13.61 5.70 -9.33
C MET A 28 -13.61 7.21 -9.64
N THR A 29 -12.40 7.77 -9.69
CA THR A 29 -12.15 9.17 -10.08
C THR A 29 -11.09 9.24 -11.19
N THR A 30 -9.82 9.48 -10.83
CA THR A 30 -8.68 9.39 -11.76
C THR A 30 -8.16 7.95 -11.95
N ASP A 31 -8.75 7.00 -11.21
CA ASP A 31 -8.50 5.57 -11.34
C ASP A 31 -8.66 5.07 -12.79
N SER A 32 -7.73 4.25 -13.27
CA SER A 32 -7.84 3.64 -14.61
C SER A 32 -8.63 2.33 -14.58
N VAL A 33 -8.64 1.64 -13.43
CA VAL A 33 -9.34 0.36 -13.23
C VAL A 33 -10.03 0.29 -11.85
N PRO A 34 -11.17 -0.43 -11.75
CA PRO A 34 -11.82 -0.67 -10.46
C PRO A 34 -10.95 -1.59 -9.59
N LYS A 35 -10.89 -1.31 -8.28
CA LYS A 35 -10.06 -2.06 -7.33
C LYS A 35 -10.96 -2.89 -6.43
N ILE A 36 -10.89 -4.20 -6.57
CA ILE A 36 -11.84 -5.14 -5.97
C ILE A 36 -11.10 -6.39 -5.51
N GLU A 37 -11.47 -6.91 -4.35
CA GLU A 37 -10.99 -8.19 -3.85
C GLU A 37 -12.14 -8.97 -3.18
N THR A 38 -12.11 -10.30 -3.25
CA THR A 38 -13.05 -11.17 -2.54
C THR A 38 -12.35 -12.42 -2.05
N VAL A 39 -12.45 -12.68 -0.76
CA VAL A 39 -11.85 -13.83 -0.08
C VAL A 39 -12.96 -14.63 0.59
N GLU A 40 -12.97 -15.93 0.32
CA GLU A 40 -13.90 -16.89 0.94
C GLU A 40 -13.15 -17.82 1.89
N VAL A 41 -13.64 -17.94 3.13
CA VAL A 41 -13.06 -18.82 4.16
C VAL A 41 -14.18 -19.43 4.97
N LYS A 42 -14.20 -20.77 5.08
CA LYS A 42 -15.15 -21.55 5.90
C LYS A 42 -16.63 -21.18 5.67
N GLY A 43 -17.00 -20.89 4.44
CA GLY A 43 -18.38 -20.51 4.08
C GLY A 43 -18.77 -19.07 4.46
N THR A 44 -17.79 -18.24 4.82
CA THR A 44 -17.92 -16.78 4.90
C THR A 44 -17.27 -16.13 3.68
N GLN A 45 -17.79 -14.98 3.29
CA GLN A 45 -17.26 -14.15 2.23
C GLN A 45 -16.89 -12.77 2.79
N THR A 46 -15.69 -12.31 2.46
CA THR A 46 -15.25 -10.93 2.71
C THR A 46 -14.81 -10.31 1.40
N SER A 47 -15.47 -9.22 1.02
CA SER A 47 -15.21 -8.49 -0.22
C SER A 47 -14.83 -7.06 0.11
N GLY A 48 -13.99 -6.45 -0.70
CA GLY A 48 -13.65 -5.04 -0.55
C GLY A 48 -13.55 -4.34 -1.89
N ILE A 49 -13.84 -3.04 -1.87
CA ILE A 49 -13.58 -2.11 -2.96
C ILE A 49 -12.70 -0.98 -2.46
N ALA A 50 -11.90 -0.41 -3.35
CA ALA A 50 -11.13 0.79 -3.08
C ALA A 50 -11.10 1.73 -4.29
N LYS A 51 -10.79 3.01 -4.05
CA LYS A 51 -10.48 3.99 -5.09
C LYS A 51 -9.35 4.90 -4.65
N GLY A 52 -8.59 5.43 -5.61
CA GLY A 52 -7.46 6.34 -5.45
C GLY A 52 -6.34 6.00 -6.44
N ALA A 53 -5.83 7.01 -7.16
CA ALA A 53 -4.72 6.87 -8.12
C ALA A 53 -3.67 7.99 -7.99
N GLY A 54 -4.00 9.18 -7.48
CA GLY A 54 -3.04 10.23 -7.09
C GLY A 54 -3.08 10.54 -5.58
N MET A 55 -2.08 11.28 -5.05
CA MET A 55 -1.93 11.66 -3.63
C MET A 55 -1.73 10.50 -2.65
N LEU A 56 -1.16 9.37 -3.08
CA LEU A 56 -1.19 8.11 -2.32
C LEU A 56 -0.06 8.01 -1.27
N ALA A 57 -0.05 8.80 -0.20
CA ALA A 57 0.87 8.60 0.95
C ALA A 57 0.14 8.27 2.26
N PRO A 58 0.78 7.76 3.34
CA PRO A 58 0.11 7.54 4.62
C PRO A 58 -0.26 8.87 5.30
N ALA A 59 -1.42 8.84 5.96
CA ALA A 59 -2.38 9.95 6.04
C ALA A 59 -3.06 10.28 4.68
N MET A 60 -3.08 9.25 3.84
CA MET A 60 -3.91 8.82 2.70
C MET A 60 -4.08 9.84 1.54
N ALA A 61 -4.27 9.41 0.28
CA ALA A 61 -4.93 10.23 -0.77
C ALA A 61 -6.42 10.28 -0.47
N THR A 62 -7.29 10.95 -1.25
CA THR A 62 -8.74 10.68 -1.17
C THR A 62 -9.01 9.23 -1.58
N MET A 63 -8.80 8.34 -0.62
CA MET A 63 -8.77 6.91 -0.69
C MET A 63 -9.99 6.49 0.11
N LEU A 64 -10.92 5.91 -0.62
CA LEU A 64 -12.13 5.37 -0.03
C LEU A 64 -12.04 3.87 -0.19
N SER A 65 -12.12 3.15 0.91
CA SER A 65 -12.26 1.70 0.89
C SER A 65 -13.44 1.26 1.73
N VAL A 66 -14.23 0.36 1.18
CA VAL A 66 -15.33 -0.29 1.88
C VAL A 66 -15.09 -1.79 1.82
N VAL A 67 -14.91 -2.39 2.99
CA VAL A 67 -14.79 -3.83 3.18
C VAL A 67 -16.10 -4.34 3.79
N MET A 68 -16.64 -5.41 3.23
CA MET A 68 -17.91 -6.02 3.60
C MET A 68 -17.68 -7.49 3.90
N THR A 69 -18.31 -8.01 4.95
CA THR A 69 -18.23 -9.42 5.32
C THR A 69 -19.57 -9.93 5.82
N ASP A 70 -19.86 -11.19 5.54
CA ASP A 70 -21.01 -11.88 6.11
C ASP A 70 -20.67 -12.72 7.36
N ALA A 71 -19.41 -12.73 7.79
CA ALA A 71 -18.97 -13.40 9.01
C ALA A 71 -19.55 -12.71 10.27
N ILE A 72 -19.77 -13.50 11.32
CA ILE A 72 -20.13 -12.99 12.64
C ILE A 72 -18.86 -12.48 13.34
N ILE A 73 -18.85 -11.19 13.69
CA ILE A 73 -17.81 -10.55 14.51
C ILE A 73 -18.46 -9.47 15.40
N ASP A 74 -17.93 -9.29 16.61
CA ASP A 74 -18.35 -8.20 17.47
C ASP A 74 -17.71 -6.87 17.05
N ALA A 75 -18.38 -5.75 17.33
CA ALA A 75 -17.92 -4.44 16.88
C ALA A 75 -16.55 -4.03 17.46
N GLY A 76 -16.22 -4.48 18.68
CA GLY A 76 -14.96 -4.14 19.34
C GLY A 76 -13.77 -4.81 18.65
N SER A 77 -13.84 -6.14 18.48
CA SER A 77 -12.83 -6.90 17.75
C SER A 77 -12.78 -6.49 16.28
N ALA A 78 -13.92 -6.18 15.64
CA ALA A 78 -13.93 -5.69 14.26
C ALA A 78 -13.14 -4.38 14.09
N GLN A 79 -13.34 -3.42 15.01
CA GLN A 79 -12.62 -2.14 14.98
C GLN A 79 -11.11 -2.31 15.20
N GLU A 80 -10.71 -3.14 16.16
CA GLU A 80 -9.30 -3.36 16.45
C GLU A 80 -8.58 -4.10 15.33
N LEU A 81 -9.21 -5.16 14.78
CA LEU A 81 -8.64 -5.90 13.66
C LEU A 81 -8.57 -5.05 12.40
N LEU A 82 -9.56 -4.18 12.14
CA LEU A 82 -9.49 -3.21 11.05
C LEU A 82 -8.33 -2.24 11.22
N ARG A 83 -8.13 -1.71 12.43
CA ARG A 83 -7.03 -0.78 12.72
C ARG A 83 -5.67 -1.43 12.42
N ILE A 84 -5.47 -2.68 12.85
CA ILE A 84 -4.24 -3.43 12.59
C ILE A 84 -4.05 -3.69 11.08
N ALA A 85 -5.10 -4.11 10.38
CA ALA A 85 -5.04 -4.36 8.94
C ALA A 85 -4.69 -3.07 8.17
N VAL A 86 -5.37 -1.96 8.48
CA VAL A 86 -5.11 -0.65 7.86
C VAL A 86 -3.67 -0.18 8.11
N ASP A 87 -3.17 -0.33 9.34
CA ASP A 87 -1.80 0.04 9.70
C ASP A 87 -0.75 -0.76 8.91
N ARG A 88 -1.06 -2.03 8.62
CA ARG A 88 -0.16 -2.95 7.93
C ARG A 88 -0.30 -2.96 6.40
N THR A 89 -1.31 -2.32 5.84
CA THR A 89 -1.57 -2.31 4.39
C THR A 89 -1.69 -0.90 3.83
N PHE A 90 -2.81 -0.21 4.05
CA PHE A 90 -3.09 1.10 3.45
C PHE A 90 -2.14 2.17 3.98
N ASN A 91 -1.73 2.09 5.24
CA ASN A 91 -0.72 2.99 5.81
C ASN A 91 0.73 2.62 5.41
N ARG A 92 0.89 1.63 4.51
CA ARG A 92 2.19 1.17 4.00
C ARG A 92 2.34 1.35 2.49
N ILE A 93 1.43 2.06 1.85
CA ILE A 93 1.64 2.55 0.49
C ILE A 93 2.00 4.04 0.54
N ASP A 94 3.02 4.44 -0.21
CA ASP A 94 3.48 5.83 -0.31
C ASP A 94 4.03 6.14 -1.71
N SER A 95 3.23 6.81 -2.53
CA SER A 95 3.57 7.18 -3.90
C SER A 95 4.26 8.55 -3.97
N ASP A 96 3.77 9.56 -3.26
CA ASP A 96 4.24 10.95 -3.41
C ASP A 96 4.42 11.73 -2.11
N GLY A 97 4.27 11.10 -0.94
CA GLY A 97 4.37 11.77 0.35
C GLY A 97 3.22 12.74 0.69
N CYS A 98 2.20 12.87 -0.16
CA CYS A 98 1.08 13.78 0.04
C CYS A 98 -0.09 13.12 0.79
N THR A 99 -0.51 13.77 1.86
CA THR A 99 -1.62 13.39 2.75
C THR A 99 -2.88 14.17 2.37
N SER A 100 -4.02 13.51 2.29
CA SER A 100 -5.35 13.98 1.92
C SER A 100 -6.19 14.18 3.16
N THR A 101 -7.33 14.82 2.97
CA THR A 101 -8.20 15.30 4.03
C THR A 101 -9.46 14.45 4.24
N ASN A 102 -9.68 13.39 3.46
CA ASN A 102 -11.01 12.76 3.29
C ASN A 102 -11.01 11.23 3.44
N ASP A 103 -9.98 10.69 4.05
CA ASP A 103 -9.60 9.33 3.72
C ASP A 103 -10.26 8.37 4.68
N THR A 104 -10.87 7.32 4.11
CA THR A 104 -11.88 6.56 4.83
C THR A 104 -11.78 5.08 4.48
N VAL A 105 -11.61 4.25 5.51
CA VAL A 105 -11.78 2.80 5.42
C VAL A 105 -12.95 2.38 6.30
N LEU A 106 -13.95 1.73 5.71
CA LEU A 106 -15.12 1.22 6.42
C LEU A 106 -15.13 -0.31 6.40
N LEU A 107 -15.50 -0.91 7.52
CA LEU A 107 -15.81 -2.34 7.61
C LEU A 107 -17.30 -2.50 7.95
N MET A 108 -18.01 -3.27 7.13
CA MET A 108 -19.42 -3.60 7.30
C MET A 108 -19.56 -5.11 7.50
N ALA A 109 -20.11 -5.54 8.62
CA ALA A 109 -20.31 -6.95 8.94
C ALA A 109 -21.80 -7.26 9.13
N SER A 110 -22.37 -8.15 8.31
CA SER A 110 -23.80 -8.48 8.36
C SER A 110 -24.12 -9.69 9.26
N GLY A 111 -23.15 -10.58 9.48
CA GLY A 111 -23.37 -11.86 10.17
C GLY A 111 -24.27 -12.86 9.41
N GLN A 112 -24.60 -12.58 8.14
CA GLN A 112 -25.56 -13.37 7.36
C GLN A 112 -25.13 -14.82 7.12
N SER A 113 -23.82 -15.11 7.12
CA SER A 113 -23.32 -16.48 6.98
C SER A 113 -23.70 -17.39 8.17
N GLY A 114 -24.01 -16.81 9.33
CA GLY A 114 -24.18 -17.55 10.58
C GLY A 114 -22.88 -18.12 11.16
N VAL A 115 -21.73 -17.89 10.51
CA VAL A 115 -20.43 -18.47 10.88
C VAL A 115 -19.58 -17.42 11.59
N LYS A 116 -19.07 -17.78 12.78
CA LYS A 116 -18.06 -17.01 13.51
C LYS A 116 -16.67 -17.56 13.21
N LEU A 117 -15.82 -16.74 12.61
CA LEU A 117 -14.39 -17.05 12.45
C LEU A 117 -13.66 -16.83 13.78
N SER A 118 -12.51 -17.48 13.98
CA SER A 118 -11.60 -17.06 15.05
C SER A 118 -11.06 -15.66 14.74
N GLU A 119 -10.59 -14.93 15.77
CA GLU A 119 -9.99 -13.61 15.55
C GLU A 119 -8.78 -13.68 14.62
N SER A 120 -7.96 -14.72 14.72
CA SER A 120 -6.82 -14.94 13.83
C SER A 120 -7.24 -15.20 12.38
N GLU A 121 -8.31 -15.96 12.16
CA GLU A 121 -8.84 -16.23 10.82
C GLU A 121 -9.44 -14.98 10.19
N PHE A 122 -10.23 -14.23 10.96
CA PHE A 122 -10.80 -12.97 10.51
C PHE A 122 -9.71 -11.94 10.21
N ALA A 123 -8.71 -11.81 11.09
CA ALA A 123 -7.58 -10.93 10.89
C ALA A 123 -6.80 -11.27 9.60
N ALA A 124 -6.57 -12.55 9.32
CA ALA A 124 -5.90 -12.99 8.11
C ALA A 124 -6.71 -12.68 6.85
N VAL A 125 -8.02 -12.93 6.87
CA VAL A 125 -8.92 -12.61 5.75
C VAL A 125 -8.97 -11.10 5.50
N LEU A 126 -9.17 -10.31 6.55
CA LEU A 126 -9.24 -8.86 6.46
C LEU A 126 -7.93 -8.27 5.95
N THR A 127 -6.79 -8.70 6.52
CA THR A 127 -5.46 -8.27 6.07
C THR A 127 -5.23 -8.63 4.60
N LYS A 128 -5.65 -9.82 4.16
CA LYS A 128 -5.51 -10.24 2.76
C LYS A 128 -6.31 -9.34 1.81
N VAL A 129 -7.56 -9.03 2.15
CA VAL A 129 -8.40 -8.11 1.36
C VAL A 129 -7.77 -6.72 1.31
N CYS A 130 -7.42 -6.15 2.47
CA CYS A 130 -6.82 -4.81 2.55
C CYS A 130 -5.46 -4.74 1.83
N GLN A 131 -4.64 -5.80 1.90
CA GLN A 131 -3.35 -5.89 1.21
C GLN A 131 -3.53 -5.93 -0.30
N SER A 132 -4.47 -6.74 -0.81
CA SER A 132 -4.77 -6.78 -2.24
C SER A 132 -5.21 -5.42 -2.75
N LEU A 133 -6.16 -4.78 -2.05
CA LEU A 133 -6.62 -3.43 -2.41
C LEU A 133 -5.50 -2.39 -2.36
N SER A 134 -4.64 -2.44 -1.34
CA SER A 134 -3.46 -1.55 -1.24
C SER A 134 -2.49 -1.74 -2.40
N SER A 135 -2.23 -2.99 -2.81
CA SER A 135 -1.41 -3.31 -3.97
C SER A 135 -2.06 -2.83 -5.27
N GLN A 136 -3.38 -2.97 -5.42
CA GLN A 136 -4.12 -2.46 -6.57
C GLN A 136 -4.12 -0.93 -6.65
N LEU A 137 -4.16 -0.22 -5.50
CA LEU A 137 -4.04 1.24 -5.42
C LEU A 137 -2.67 1.70 -5.95
N ILE A 138 -1.57 1.17 -5.41
CA ILE A 138 -0.22 1.59 -5.80
C ILE A 138 0.15 1.15 -7.24
N ALA A 139 -0.45 0.06 -7.72
CA ALA A 139 -0.30 -0.42 -9.10
C ALA A 139 -1.05 0.42 -10.15
N ASP A 140 -1.99 1.25 -9.70
CA ASP A 140 -2.76 2.19 -10.53
C ASP A 140 -2.36 3.65 -10.25
N ALA A 141 -1.22 3.86 -9.57
CA ALA A 141 -0.76 5.20 -9.25
C ALA A 141 -0.44 6.03 -10.51
N GLU A 142 -0.68 7.32 -10.48
CA GLU A 142 -0.48 8.23 -11.61
C GLU A 142 0.99 8.27 -12.09
N GLY A 143 1.19 8.23 -13.40
CA GLY A 143 2.48 8.40 -14.07
C GLY A 143 3.62 7.42 -13.73
N HIS A 144 3.42 6.34 -12.97
CA HIS A 144 4.53 5.45 -12.59
C HIS A 144 5.01 4.53 -13.73
N SER A 145 6.30 4.21 -13.75
CA SER A 145 6.87 3.18 -14.63
C SER A 145 7.30 1.92 -13.88
N LYS A 146 7.57 2.04 -12.57
CA LYS A 146 8.00 0.95 -11.68
C LYS A 146 7.08 0.82 -10.47
N LEU A 147 6.97 -0.41 -9.96
CA LEU A 147 6.37 -0.74 -8.67
C LEU A 147 7.49 -1.20 -7.74
N VAL A 148 7.65 -0.51 -6.62
CA VAL A 148 8.79 -0.67 -5.74
C VAL A 148 8.32 -1.19 -4.39
N SER A 149 8.87 -2.32 -3.96
CA SER A 149 8.72 -2.87 -2.61
C SER A 149 9.99 -2.59 -1.82
N ILE A 150 9.86 -1.88 -0.69
CA ILE A 150 10.96 -1.59 0.23
C ILE A 150 10.70 -2.36 1.52
N GLN A 151 11.37 -3.49 1.67
CA GLN A 151 11.33 -4.30 2.88
C GLN A 151 12.50 -3.90 3.78
N THR A 152 12.20 -3.42 4.98
CA THR A 152 13.21 -3.21 6.02
C THR A 152 13.11 -4.36 7.01
N ILE A 153 14.20 -5.10 7.18
CA ILE A 153 14.28 -6.29 8.03
C ILE A 153 15.27 -6.10 9.17
N ASN A 154 15.14 -6.97 10.17
CA ASN A 154 15.94 -6.99 11.38
C ASN A 154 16.03 -5.62 12.08
N ALA A 155 14.93 -4.88 12.13
CA ALA A 155 14.84 -3.61 12.83
C ALA A 155 14.65 -3.80 14.35
N ALA A 156 15.02 -2.78 15.13
CA ALA A 156 14.80 -2.76 16.58
C ALA A 156 13.31 -2.73 16.96
N SER A 157 12.46 -2.14 16.11
CA SER A 157 11.00 -2.16 16.23
C SER A 157 10.32 -2.14 14.86
N GLU A 158 9.04 -2.54 14.79
CA GLU A 158 8.23 -2.43 13.56
C GLU A 158 8.10 -0.97 13.11
N SER A 159 8.03 -0.02 14.07
CA SER A 159 8.03 1.42 13.78
C SER A 159 9.33 1.90 13.15
N ASP A 160 10.49 1.40 13.59
CA ASP A 160 11.78 1.74 12.99
C ASP A 160 11.85 1.24 11.54
N ALA A 161 11.37 0.01 11.29
CA ALA A 161 11.29 -0.55 9.94
C ALA A 161 10.39 0.28 9.02
N VAL A 162 9.23 0.71 9.51
CA VAL A 162 8.32 1.61 8.78
C VAL A 162 8.98 2.96 8.52
N ALA A 163 9.67 3.54 9.50
CA ALA A 163 10.34 4.84 9.36
C ALA A 163 11.41 4.81 8.27
N ILE A 164 12.26 3.79 8.25
CA ILE A 164 13.31 3.61 7.23
C ILE A 164 12.68 3.38 5.84
N GLY A 165 11.74 2.45 5.73
CA GLY A 165 11.07 2.17 4.47
C GLY A 165 10.38 3.41 3.89
N ARG A 166 9.75 4.21 4.74
CA ARG A 166 9.05 5.45 4.35
C ARG A 166 10.00 6.57 3.96
N ALA A 167 11.11 6.74 4.67
CA ALA A 167 12.14 7.71 4.30
C ALA A 167 12.70 7.41 2.90
N CYS A 168 12.94 6.14 2.59
CA CYS A 168 13.33 5.69 1.25
C CYS A 168 12.22 5.93 0.22
N ALA A 169 10.97 5.55 0.51
CA ALA A 169 9.84 5.72 -0.39
C ALA A 169 9.60 7.18 -0.82
N ARG A 170 9.84 8.14 0.09
CA ARG A 170 9.67 9.58 -0.13
C ARG A 170 10.90 10.27 -0.72
N ASN A 171 12.01 9.55 -0.91
CA ASN A 171 13.25 10.16 -1.38
C ASN A 171 13.24 10.37 -2.90
N ASN A 172 13.07 11.61 -3.35
CA ASN A 172 13.04 11.94 -4.78
C ASN A 172 14.28 11.48 -5.55
N LEU A 173 15.47 11.56 -4.95
CA LEU A 173 16.68 11.07 -5.62
C LEU A 173 16.57 9.56 -5.85
N LEU A 174 16.15 8.78 -4.87
CA LEU A 174 15.98 7.33 -5.03
C LEU A 174 14.92 7.02 -6.09
N LYS A 175 13.75 7.67 -6.03
CA LYS A 175 12.67 7.48 -7.01
C LYS A 175 13.12 7.78 -8.44
N CYS A 176 13.88 8.87 -8.65
CA CYS A 176 14.45 9.19 -9.96
C CYS A 176 15.55 8.20 -10.41
N ALA A 177 16.36 7.65 -9.48
CA ALA A 177 17.34 6.63 -9.81
C ALA A 177 16.67 5.34 -10.31
N ILE A 178 15.60 4.93 -9.64
CA ILE A 178 14.81 3.76 -10.03
C ILE A 178 14.18 3.96 -11.42
N PHE A 179 13.58 5.12 -11.68
CA PHE A 179 13.08 5.48 -13.01
C PHE A 179 14.18 5.40 -14.08
N GLY A 180 15.37 5.92 -13.77
CA GLY A 180 16.52 5.91 -14.66
C GLY A 180 17.24 4.56 -14.80
N GLY A 181 16.79 3.50 -14.11
CA GLY A 181 17.45 2.19 -14.16
C GLY A 181 18.78 2.13 -13.39
N ASP A 182 19.07 3.07 -12.48
CA ASP A 182 20.32 3.13 -11.72
C ASP A 182 20.17 2.43 -10.35
N PRO A 183 20.83 1.28 -10.11
CA PRO A 183 20.82 0.57 -8.83
C PRO A 183 21.68 1.30 -7.77
N ASN A 184 21.20 2.46 -7.33
CA ASN A 184 21.94 3.41 -6.52
C ASN A 184 21.74 3.18 -5.01
N TRP A 185 22.46 2.23 -4.45
CA TRP A 185 22.40 1.93 -3.01
C TRP A 185 22.86 3.10 -2.13
N GLY A 186 23.72 4.00 -2.63
CA GLY A 186 24.11 5.21 -1.91
C GLY A 186 22.92 6.13 -1.61
N ARG A 187 21.97 6.26 -2.54
CA ARG A 187 20.71 7.01 -2.32
C ARG A 187 19.80 6.33 -1.30
N ILE A 188 19.84 5.00 -1.20
CA ILE A 188 19.10 4.23 -0.20
C ILE A 188 19.66 4.49 1.20
N LEU A 189 20.98 4.38 1.37
CA LEU A 189 21.62 4.67 2.66
C LEU A 189 21.45 6.13 3.08
N ALA A 190 21.53 7.08 2.13
CA ALA A 190 21.28 8.50 2.41
C ALA A 190 19.83 8.76 2.87
N ALA A 191 18.85 8.09 2.26
CA ALA A 191 17.46 8.20 2.67
C ALA A 191 17.22 7.55 4.04
N ALA A 192 17.73 6.33 4.26
CA ALA A 192 17.67 5.65 5.55
C ALA A 192 18.29 6.50 6.67
N GLY A 193 19.44 7.13 6.41
CA GLY A 193 20.13 8.04 7.34
C GLY A 193 19.35 9.29 7.74
N SER A 194 18.24 9.60 7.06
CA SER A 194 17.34 10.70 7.44
C SER A 194 16.16 10.27 8.31
N ALA A 195 15.96 8.96 8.49
CA ALA A 195 14.86 8.44 9.29
C ALA A 195 15.17 8.52 10.79
N GLU A 196 14.15 8.84 11.58
CA GLU A 196 14.19 8.68 13.04
C GLU A 196 13.98 7.20 13.39
N ALA A 197 15.07 6.44 13.44
CA ALA A 197 15.04 5.01 13.75
C ALA A 197 16.27 4.57 14.56
N GLN A 198 16.14 3.52 15.37
CA GLN A 198 17.24 2.95 16.14
C GLN A 198 17.98 1.84 15.36
N TYR A 199 19.20 2.12 14.91
CA TYR A 199 20.11 1.17 14.23
C TYR A 199 21.56 1.69 14.21
N ASP A 200 22.51 0.87 13.76
CA ASP A 200 23.90 1.27 13.51
C ASP A 200 24.10 1.67 12.03
N PRO A 201 24.31 2.95 11.70
CA PRO A 201 24.50 3.40 10.32
C PRO A 201 25.72 2.81 9.61
N SER A 202 26.68 2.25 10.35
CA SER A 202 27.85 1.58 9.79
C SER A 202 27.63 0.10 9.49
N ASN A 203 26.49 -0.46 9.87
CA ASN A 203 26.17 -1.87 9.71
C ASN A 203 24.80 -2.08 9.04
N VAL A 204 24.63 -1.56 7.82
CA VAL A 204 23.41 -1.74 7.01
C VAL A 204 23.73 -2.48 5.72
N ASP A 205 22.98 -3.54 5.42
CA ASP A 205 23.04 -4.19 4.11
C ASP A 205 21.90 -3.71 3.21
N VAL A 206 22.17 -3.66 1.90
CA VAL A 206 21.15 -3.35 0.89
C VAL A 206 21.19 -4.40 -0.20
N THR A 207 20.03 -5.00 -0.47
CA THR A 207 19.81 -5.93 -1.59
C THR A 207 18.84 -5.31 -2.58
N LEU A 208 19.21 -5.28 -3.87
CA LEU A 208 18.40 -4.79 -4.97
C LEU A 208 18.13 -5.91 -5.96
N ASN A 209 16.86 -6.24 -6.19
CA ASN A 209 16.42 -7.34 -7.06
C ASN A 209 17.23 -8.65 -6.85
N GLY A 210 17.51 -8.97 -5.59
CA GLY A 210 18.25 -10.18 -5.20
C GLY A 210 19.78 -10.05 -5.15
N ILE A 211 20.36 -8.92 -5.56
CA ILE A 211 21.82 -8.69 -5.53
C ILE A 211 22.18 -7.82 -4.32
N LYS A 212 23.08 -8.30 -3.46
CA LYS A 212 23.49 -7.60 -2.23
C LYS A 212 24.55 -6.54 -2.56
N VAL A 213 24.10 -5.41 -3.06
CA VAL A 213 24.93 -4.30 -3.56
C VAL A 213 25.63 -3.48 -2.47
N ALA A 214 25.18 -3.56 -1.22
CA ALA A 214 25.88 -2.98 -0.07
C ALA A 214 25.92 -3.97 1.10
N ILE A 215 27.08 -4.05 1.75
CA ILE A 215 27.34 -4.87 2.93
C ILE A 215 28.00 -4.00 3.98
N ALA A 216 27.44 -3.93 5.20
CA ALA A 216 27.93 -3.08 6.27
C ALA A 216 28.22 -1.63 5.80
N SER A 217 27.25 -1.02 5.12
CA SER A 217 27.29 0.33 4.56
C SER A 217 28.47 0.61 3.61
N ALA A 218 29.07 -0.45 3.06
CA ALA A 218 30.16 -0.41 2.08
C ALA A 218 29.76 -1.15 0.79
N PRO A 219 30.49 -0.96 -0.33
CA PRO A 219 30.20 -1.67 -1.58
C PRO A 219 30.19 -3.19 -1.39
N GLY A 220 29.11 -3.84 -1.83
CA GLY A 220 28.94 -5.29 -1.86
C GLY A 220 29.21 -5.87 -3.25
N GLU A 221 28.26 -6.67 -3.74
CA GLU A 221 28.28 -7.23 -5.09
C GLU A 221 28.21 -6.15 -6.19
N ASP A 222 28.63 -6.51 -7.40
CA ASP A 222 28.59 -5.60 -8.54
C ASP A 222 27.16 -5.21 -8.89
N ARG A 223 26.86 -3.91 -8.74
CA ARG A 223 25.55 -3.34 -9.04
C ARG A 223 25.13 -3.49 -10.50
N THR A 224 26.06 -3.74 -11.43
CA THR A 224 25.73 -3.99 -12.84
C THR A 224 24.95 -5.31 -13.05
N LEU A 225 24.95 -6.19 -12.04
CA LEU A 225 24.17 -7.43 -12.02
C LEU A 225 22.69 -7.20 -11.69
N VAL A 226 22.32 -6.00 -11.24
CA VAL A 226 20.93 -5.66 -10.90
C VAL A 226 20.15 -5.38 -12.18
N ASP A 227 19.12 -6.18 -12.45
CA ASP A 227 18.23 -5.98 -13.58
C ASP A 227 16.98 -5.18 -13.18
N PHE A 228 16.85 -3.97 -13.72
CA PHE A 228 15.66 -3.11 -13.59
C PHE A 228 14.80 -3.12 -14.86
N SER A 229 14.89 -4.13 -15.73
CA SER A 229 14.02 -4.26 -16.91
C SER A 229 12.56 -4.51 -16.53
N ALA A 230 12.33 -5.32 -15.49
CA ALA A 230 10.99 -5.61 -14.97
C ALA A 230 10.32 -4.36 -14.37
N LYS A 231 8.99 -4.37 -14.35
CA LYS A 231 8.19 -3.31 -13.70
C LYS A 231 8.40 -3.33 -12.17
N GLU A 232 8.56 -4.51 -11.60
CA GLU A 232 8.74 -4.71 -10.17
C GLU A 232 10.19 -4.50 -9.76
N VAL A 233 10.39 -3.75 -8.68
CA VAL A 233 11.68 -3.48 -8.04
C VAL A 233 11.57 -3.86 -6.57
N SER A 234 12.49 -4.68 -6.11
CA SER A 234 12.60 -5.12 -4.72
C SER A 234 13.85 -4.53 -4.09
N ILE A 235 13.66 -3.88 -2.95
CA ILE A 235 14.70 -3.32 -2.10
C ILE A 235 14.57 -3.98 -0.73
N ILE A 236 15.62 -4.65 -0.29
CA ILE A 236 15.71 -5.17 1.08
C ILE A 236 16.80 -4.39 1.82
N ILE A 237 16.45 -3.83 2.96
CA ILE A 237 17.35 -3.07 3.85
C ILE A 237 17.45 -3.88 5.16
N ASP A 238 18.63 -4.39 5.47
CA ASP A 238 18.89 -5.14 6.70
C ASP A 238 19.59 -4.24 7.72
N LEU A 239 18.93 -4.00 8.85
CA LEU A 239 19.42 -3.11 9.91
C LEU A 239 20.23 -3.82 11.00
N HIS A 240 20.20 -5.15 11.07
CA HIS A 240 20.88 -5.95 12.10
C HIS A 240 20.62 -5.50 13.55
N ALA A 241 19.47 -4.89 13.82
CA ALA A 241 19.13 -4.19 15.07
C ALA A 241 18.06 -4.91 15.93
N GLY A 242 17.36 -5.92 15.39
CA GLY A 242 16.34 -6.67 16.11
C GLY A 242 15.61 -7.68 15.21
N PRO A 243 14.45 -8.21 15.64
CA PRO A 243 13.69 -9.22 14.89
C PRO A 243 12.52 -8.65 14.06
N HIS A 244 12.36 -7.33 14.00
CA HIS A 244 11.18 -6.70 13.41
C HIS A 244 11.37 -6.39 11.93
N GLU A 245 10.28 -6.37 11.17
CA GLU A 245 10.28 -6.00 9.76
C GLU A 245 9.03 -5.21 9.38
N ALA A 246 9.13 -4.45 8.29
CA ALA A 246 8.00 -3.82 7.63
C ALA A 246 8.31 -3.61 6.15
N THR A 247 7.26 -3.63 5.33
CA THR A 247 7.34 -3.36 3.90
C THR A 247 6.55 -2.10 3.57
N ILE A 248 7.15 -1.19 2.81
CA ILE A 248 6.48 -0.04 2.22
C ILE A 248 6.45 -0.22 0.70
N LEU A 249 5.28 -0.03 0.09
CA LEU A 249 5.13 -0.02 -1.36
C LEU A 249 5.13 1.42 -1.87
N THR A 250 5.87 1.67 -2.95
CA THR A 250 6.01 2.99 -3.59
C THR A 250 6.15 2.83 -5.10
N ASN A 251 6.17 3.96 -5.80
CA ASN A 251 6.51 4.05 -7.21
C ASN A 251 7.83 4.79 -7.41
N ASP A 252 8.31 4.82 -8.65
CA ASP A 252 9.34 5.74 -9.11
C ASP A 252 8.78 7.16 -9.35
N LEU A 253 9.64 8.11 -9.72
CA LEU A 253 9.24 9.48 -10.05
C LEU A 253 9.62 9.78 -11.50
N THR A 254 8.62 9.91 -12.36
CA THR A 254 8.76 10.01 -13.81
C THR A 254 8.43 11.42 -14.33
N HIS A 255 8.66 11.64 -15.62
CA HIS A 255 8.16 12.85 -16.29
C HIS A 255 6.63 12.87 -16.42
N ASP A 256 5.99 11.70 -16.57
CA ASP A 256 4.54 11.58 -16.74
C ASP A 256 3.80 12.00 -15.46
N TYR A 257 4.32 11.61 -14.28
CA TYR A 257 3.77 12.08 -13.00
C TYR A 257 3.74 13.61 -12.92
N VAL A 258 4.83 14.27 -13.32
CA VAL A 258 4.92 15.74 -13.34
C VAL A 258 3.95 16.33 -14.35
N HIS A 259 3.79 15.72 -15.53
CA HIS A 259 2.88 16.19 -16.55
C HIS A 259 1.41 16.10 -16.09
N GLU A 260 0.99 14.94 -15.59
CA GLU A 260 -0.37 14.67 -15.12
C GLU A 260 -0.78 15.64 -14.00
N ASN A 261 0.12 15.90 -13.05
CA ASN A 261 -0.15 16.75 -11.88
C ASN A 261 0.16 18.24 -12.08
N SER A 262 0.57 18.68 -13.27
CA SER A 262 0.79 20.10 -13.60
C SER A 262 -0.08 20.62 -14.74
N ALA A 263 -0.54 19.74 -15.64
CA ALA A 263 -1.35 20.12 -16.79
C ALA A 263 -2.83 20.34 -16.46
N TYR A 264 -3.33 19.74 -15.37
CA TYR A 264 -4.72 19.82 -14.93
C TYR A 264 -4.79 20.30 -13.48
N ALA A 265 -5.77 21.17 -13.18
CA ALA A 265 -6.06 21.56 -11.80
C ALA A 265 -7.07 20.58 -11.20
N THR A 266 -6.75 20.05 -10.02
CA THR A 266 -7.60 19.15 -9.21
C THR A 266 -8.38 19.89 -8.14
#